data_AF-A0A533Z548-F1
#
_entry.id   AF-A0A533Z548-F1
#
_cell.length_a   1.000
_cell.length_b   1.000
_cell.length_c   1.000
_cell.angle_alpha   90.00
_cell.angle_beta   90.00
_cell.angle_gamma   90.00
#
_symmetry.space_group_name_H-M   'P 1'
#
loop_
_entity.id
_entity.type
_entity.pdbx_description
1 polymer ?
#
loop_
_entity_poly.entity_id
_entity_poly.type
_entity_poly.pdbx_seq_one_letter_code
_entity_poly.pdbx_strand_id
1 'polypeptide(L)'
;ARRWLRIGALTIQPAEVVKLGVVLYLAHYLAKKGDRIADFWRGFVPPLVVVGLLIALIVIEPDMGTAAVIGLVTLGVLFVGGARLSHLLVITVAAL
;
A
#
# COMPACT_ATOMS: atom_id res chain seq x y z
N ALA A 1 -13.08 13.28 11.08
CA ALA A 1 -14.33 12.50 11.24
C ALA A 1 -15.24 12.67 10.02
N ARG A 2 -14.88 12.06 8.88
CA ARG A 2 -15.74 11.91 7.70
C ARG A 2 -15.79 10.41 7.35
N ARG A 3 -16.29 9.59 8.27
CA ARG A 3 -15.97 8.15 8.30
C ARG A 3 -16.90 7.25 7.48
N TRP A 4 -17.97 7.78 6.89
CA TRP A 4 -19.04 6.94 6.36
C TRP A 4 -19.73 7.64 5.18
N LEU A 5 -19.58 7.10 3.97
CA LEU A 5 -20.42 7.47 2.82
C LEU A 5 -21.75 6.74 2.97
N ARG A 6 -22.81 7.50 3.26
CA ARG A 6 -24.19 7.00 3.27
C ARG A 6 -24.77 7.10 1.87
N ILE A 7 -25.02 5.97 1.23
CA ILE A 7 -25.74 5.87 -0.03
C ILE A 7 -27.04 5.11 0.27
N GLY A 8 -28.11 5.84 0.59
CA GLY A 8 -29.37 5.24 1.06
C GLY A 8 -29.19 4.55 2.41
N ALA A 9 -29.55 3.26 2.49
CA ALA A 9 -29.36 2.42 3.69
C ALA A 9 -27.94 1.85 3.81
N LEU A 10 -27.12 1.90 2.75
CA LEU A 10 -25.75 1.42 2.79
C LEU A 10 -24.83 2.49 3.36
N THR A 11 -23.98 2.06 4.30
CA THR A 11 -22.96 2.89 4.90
C THR A 11 -21.61 2.26 4.59
N ILE A 12 -20.84 2.85 3.67
CA ILE A 12 -19.55 2.31 3.23
C ILE A 12 -18.42 3.17 3.81
N GLN A 13 -17.42 2.51 4.38
CA GLN A 13 -16.19 3.16 4.81
C GLN A 13 -15.15 3.06 3.68
N PRO A 14 -14.74 4.19 3.06
CA PRO A 14 -13.78 4.19 1.96
C PRO A 14 -12.48 3.43 2.27
N ALA A 15 -11.99 3.59 3.51
CA ALA A 15 -10.77 2.95 4.01
C ALA A 15 -10.79 1.40 3.92
N GLU A 16 -11.95 0.75 4.07
CA GLU A 16 -12.04 -0.71 3.94
C GLU A 16 -11.87 -1.19 2.50
N VAL A 17 -12.48 -0.46 1.56
CA VAL A 17 -12.35 -0.74 0.13
C VAL A 17 -10.90 -0.56 -0.31
N VAL A 18 -10.22 0.48 0.18
CA VAL A 18 -8.81 0.73 -0.14
C VAL A 18 -7.90 -0.38 0.37
N LYS A 19 -8.10 -0.89 1.59
CA LYS A 19 -7.31 -2.03 2.11
C LYS A 19 -7.36 -3.24 1.17
N LEU A 20 -8.57 -3.63 0.75
CA LEU A 20 -8.75 -4.76 -0.18
C LEU A 20 -8.15 -4.46 -1.55
N GLY A 21 -8.36 -3.24 -2.07
CA GLY A 21 -7.80 -2.80 -3.35
C GLY A 21 -6.27 -2.84 -3.39
N VAL A 22 -5.61 -2.40 -2.32
CA VAL A 22 -4.14 -2.43 -2.24
C VAL A 22 -3.61 -3.87 -2.23
N VAL A 23 -4.23 -4.76 -1.45
CA VAL A 23 -3.82 -6.18 -1.41
C VAL A 23 -3.93 -6.81 -2.80
N LEU A 24 -5.06 -6.61 -3.49
CA LEU A 24 -5.27 -7.13 -4.84
C LEU A 24 -4.29 -6.53 -5.85
N TYR A 25 -4.05 -5.22 -5.77
CA TYR A 25 -3.08 -4.53 -6.62
C TYR A 25 -1.66 -5.11 -6.44
N LEU A 26 -1.20 -5.24 -5.19
CA LEU A 26 0.13 -5.76 -4.90
C LEU A 26 0.27 -7.22 -5.32
N ALA A 27 -0.74 -8.05 -5.04
CA ALA A 27 -0.75 -9.45 -5.48
C ALA A 27 -0.67 -9.57 -7.01
N HIS A 28 -1.47 -8.78 -7.74
CA HIS A 28 -1.42 -8.74 -9.20
C HIS A 28 -0.06 -8.23 -9.72
N TYR A 29 0.50 -7.20 -9.07
CA TYR A 29 1.79 -6.64 -9.43
C TYR A 29 2.91 -7.67 -9.27
N LEU A 30 2.94 -8.38 -8.14
CA LEU A 30 3.88 -9.48 -7.91
C LEU A 30 3.70 -10.61 -8.91
N ALA A 31 2.46 -11.01 -9.21
CA ALA A 31 2.20 -12.08 -10.19
C ALA A 31 2.73 -11.73 -11.59
N LYS A 32 2.71 -10.45 -11.97
CA LYS A 32 3.11 -10.01 -13.32
C LYS A 32 4.56 -9.56 -13.43
N LYS A 33 5.13 -9.02 -12.34
CA LYS A 33 6.44 -8.36 -12.33
C LYS A 33 7.33 -8.78 -11.15
N GLY A 34 6.96 -9.86 -10.45
CA GLY A 34 7.69 -10.40 -9.29
C GLY A 34 9.17 -10.63 -9.58
N ASP A 35 9.49 -11.17 -10.75
CA ASP A 35 10.88 -11.43 -11.17
C ASP A 35 11.77 -10.18 -11.19
N ARG A 36 11.17 -8.99 -11.30
CA ARG A 36 11.88 -7.70 -11.34
C ARG A 36 11.88 -6.97 -10.01
N ILE A 37 11.24 -7.49 -8.95
CA ILE A 37 11.15 -6.81 -7.64
C ILE A 37 12.51 -6.56 -7.01
N ALA A 38 13.51 -7.38 -7.34
CA ALA A 38 14.89 -7.15 -6.94
C ALA A 38 15.53 -5.89 -7.58
N ASP A 39 14.99 -5.40 -8.70
CA ASP A 39 15.40 -4.16 -9.34
C ASP A 39 14.72 -2.95 -8.71
N PHE A 40 15.52 -2.03 -8.16
CA PHE A 40 15.00 -0.85 -7.46
C PHE A 40 14.04 -0.02 -8.32
N TRP A 41 14.49 0.44 -9.49
CA TRP A 41 13.72 1.35 -10.34
C TRP A 41 12.57 0.70 -11.10
N ARG A 42 12.75 -0.56 -11.53
CA ARG A 42 11.82 -1.22 -12.46
C ARG A 42 10.82 -2.15 -11.76
N GLY A 43 11.14 -2.62 -10.56
CA GLY A 43 10.29 -3.51 -9.77
C GLY A 43 9.80 -2.89 -8.47
N PHE A 44 10.69 -2.30 -7.68
CA PHE A 44 10.40 -1.86 -6.31
C PHE A 44 9.71 -0.49 -6.24
N VAL A 45 10.20 0.51 -6.97
CA VAL A 45 9.67 1.89 -6.95
C VAL A 45 8.23 2.00 -7.48
N PRO A 46 7.83 1.38 -8.60
CA PRO A 46 6.48 1.56 -9.16
C PRO A 46 5.32 1.24 -8.20
N PRO A 47 5.28 0.08 -7.51
CA PRO A 47 4.20 -0.22 -6.57
C PRO A 47 4.22 0.68 -5.35
N LEU A 48 5.41 1.15 -4.94
CA LEU A 48 5.56 2.08 -3.83
C LEU A 48 5.04 3.48 -4.13
N VAL A 49 5.17 3.97 -5.35
CA VAL A 49 4.57 5.25 -5.75
C VAL A 49 3.05 5.17 -5.67
N VAL A 50 2.46 4.08 -6.17
CA VAL A 50 1.00 3.88 -6.14
C VAL A 50 0.48 3.76 -4.71
N VAL A 51 1.11 2.91 -3.90
CA VAL A 51 0.72 2.75 -2.48
C VAL A 51 0.99 4.02 -1.68
N GLY A 52 2.12 4.68 -1.89
CA GLY A 52 2.48 5.92 -1.20
C GLY A 52 1.46 7.03 -1.46
N LEU A 53 0.97 7.14 -2.69
CA LEU A 53 -0.10 8.08 -3.02
C LEU A 53 -1.42 7.75 -2.28
N LEU A 54 -1.77 6.46 -2.18
CA LEU A 54 -2.96 6.03 -1.43
C LEU A 54 -2.81 6.30 0.07
N ILE A 55 -1.63 6.02 0.64
CA ILE A 55 -1.32 6.33 2.04
C ILE A 55 -1.43 7.84 2.29
N ALA A 56 -0.90 8.68 1.40
CA ALA A 56 -0.99 10.13 1.52
C ALA A 56 -2.46 10.61 1.55
N LEU A 57 -3.32 10.06 0.69
CA LEU A 57 -4.76 10.34 0.71
C LEU A 57 -5.43 9.92 2.03
N ILE A 58 -5.05 8.77 2.59
CA ILE A 58 -5.60 8.27 3.86
C ILE A 58 -5.14 9.10 5.06
N VAL A 59 -3.90 9.57 5.05
CA VAL A 59 -3.37 10.48 6.08
C VAL A 59 -4.11 11.81 6.07
N ILE A 60 -4.53 12.30 4.88
CA ILE A 60 -5.40 13.47 4.74
C ILE A 60 -6.82 13.20 5.30
N GLU A 61 -7.25 11.94 5.37
CA GLU A 61 -8.53 11.51 5.99
C GLU A 61 -8.45 11.32 7.53
N PRO A 62 -7.47 11.96 8.18
CA PRO A 62 -6.81 11.54 9.42
C PRO A 62 -7.04 10.09 9.91
N ASP A 63 -6.83 9.07 9.05
CA ASP A 63 -6.92 7.67 9.45
C ASP A 63 -5.54 7.00 9.52
N MET A 64 -4.78 7.34 10.58
CA MET A 64 -3.42 6.83 10.81
C MET A 64 -3.37 5.29 10.94
N GLY A 65 -4.41 4.68 11.50
CA GLY A 65 -4.48 3.22 11.67
C GLY A 65 -4.53 2.50 10.32
N THR A 66 -5.35 2.99 9.39
CA THR A 66 -5.45 2.42 8.04
C THR A 66 -4.14 2.63 7.27
N ALA A 67 -3.54 3.82 7.37
CA ALA A 67 -2.24 4.11 6.73
C ALA A 67 -1.14 3.14 7.20
N ALA A 68 -1.04 2.90 8.52
CA ALA A 68 -0.06 1.98 9.09
C ALA A 68 -0.26 0.52 8.62
N VAL A 69 -1.52 0.05 8.61
CA VAL A 69 -1.85 -1.31 8.14
C VAL A 69 -1.47 -1.49 6.67
N ILE A 70 -1.81 -0.52 5.82
CA ILE A 70 -1.46 -0.58 4.39
C ILE A 70 0.05 -0.56 4.18
N GLY A 71 0.78 0.26 4.93
CA GLY A 71 2.25 0.28 4.90
C GLY A 71 2.85 -1.08 5.26
N LEU A 72 2.43 -1.66 6.38
CA LEU A 72 2.89 -2.97 6.84
C LEU A 72 2.59 -4.09 5.84
N VAL A 73 1.37 -4.13 5.30
CA VAL A 73 0.99 -5.11 4.28
C VAL A 73 1.87 -4.96 3.04
N THR A 74 2.15 -3.73 2.62
CA THR A 74 2.98 -3.45 1.44
C THR A 74 4.41 -3.93 1.65
N LEU A 75 5.01 -3.63 2.79
CA LEU A 75 6.34 -4.12 3.14
C LEU A 75 6.38 -5.65 3.18
N GLY A 76 5.38 -6.29 3.80
CA GLY A 76 5.28 -7.75 3.89
C GLY A 76 5.16 -8.41 2.51
N VAL A 77 4.31 -7.88 1.63
CA VAL A 77 4.14 -8.42 0.27
C VAL A 77 5.41 -8.22 -0.56
N LEU A 78 6.04 -7.04 -0.51
CA LEU A 78 7.29 -6.81 -1.23
C LEU A 78 8.43 -7.70 -0.72
N PHE A 79 8.51 -7.93 0.59
CA PHE A 79 9.47 -8.87 1.19
C PHE A 79 9.25 -10.30 0.68
N VAL A 80 8.02 -10.80 0.69
CA VAL A 80 7.66 -12.12 0.15
C VAL A 80 7.94 -12.21 -1.36
N GLY A 81 7.76 -11.11 -2.09
CA GLY A 81 8.08 -10.99 -3.52
C GLY A 81 9.57 -10.97 -3.85
N GLY A 82 10.47 -11.10 -2.87
CA GLY A 82 11.92 -11.13 -3.08
C GLY A 82 12.57 -9.75 -3.14
N ALA A 83 11.94 -8.71 -2.57
CA ALA A 83 12.57 -7.40 -2.48
C ALA A 83 13.84 -7.47 -1.61
N ARG A 84 14.90 -6.79 -2.04
CA ARG A 84 16.14 -6.71 -1.28
C ARG A 84 15.89 -6.02 0.06
N LEU A 85 16.47 -6.55 1.13
CA LEU A 85 16.32 -5.98 2.47
C LEU A 85 16.81 -4.52 2.54
N SER A 86 17.83 -4.16 1.76
CA SER A 86 18.30 -2.78 1.63
C SER A 86 17.22 -1.83 1.12
N HIS A 87 16.41 -2.24 0.15
CA HIS A 87 15.31 -1.41 -0.37
C HIS A 87 14.21 -1.20 0.68
N LEU A 88 13.88 -2.25 1.43
CA LEU A 88 12.90 -2.20 2.52
C LEU A 88 13.37 -1.30 3.66
N LEU A 89 14.66 -1.35 4.02
CA LEU A 89 15.23 -0.45 5.02
C LEU A 89 15.20 1.01 4.57
N VAL A 90 15.58 1.30 3.32
CA VAL A 90 15.57 2.67 2.78
C VAL A 90 14.18 3.28 2.87
N ILE A 91 13.13 2.55 2.49
CA ILE A 91 11.78 3.11 2.58
C ILE A 91 11.27 3.23 4.01
N THR A 92 11.60 2.28 4.89
CA THR A 92 11.16 2.35 6.29
C THR A 92 11.77 3.56 6.98
N VAL A 93 13.05 3.85 6.71
CA VAL A 93 13.74 5.06 7.20
C VAL A 93 13.16 6.32 6.57
N ALA A 94 12.81 6.30 5.27
CA ALA A 94 12.20 7.45 4.61
C ALA A 94 10.76 7.75 5.06
N ALA A 95 10.08 6.77 5.67
CA ALA A 95 8.71 6.88 6.15
C ALA A 95 8.60 7.25 7.64
N LEU A 96 9.71 7.18 8.38
CA LEU A 96 9.85 7.65 9.77
C LEU A 96 10.04 9.17 9.82
#